data_AF-A0A4S2AAR8-F1
#
_entry.id   AF-A0A4S2AAR8-F1
#
_cell.length_a   1.000
_cell.length_b   1.000
_cell.length_c   1.000
_cell.angle_alpha   90.00
_cell.angle_beta   90.00
_cell.angle_gamma   90.00
#
_symmetry.space_group_name_H-M   'P 1'
#
loop_
_entity.id
_entity.type
_entity.pdbx_description
1 polymer ?
#
loop_
_entity_poly.entity_id
_entity_poly.type
_entity_poly.pdbx_seq_one_letter_code
_entity_poly.pdbx_strand_id
1 'polypeptide(L)'
;MAENLRIVKNVAIVLLEVPVKVRKLSLSNGKTAKLINHPILPDCGIINAPEDKEQPFYSIMSSDANMQKAIQRYKGFIEEAENIDAIFLLINRPYRLQFLELIQRGLSPDEMGELLAYLWVDSENPNNSAVSLPTLIKWFKKASKQSLMDAEELAYYNSLPDEFTVYRGIGSKTNKKGISYTLSLEKAEWFANRFQQDGYVLTGTAKKKDVLAYLNGREEQEILIEPKKIASLHKM
;
A
#
# COMPACT_ATOMS: atom_id res chain seq x y z
N MET A 1 19.47 9.85 7.43
CA MET A 1 18.24 9.93 8.25
C MET A 1 17.64 11.33 8.25
N ALA A 2 18.30 12.37 8.82
CA ALA A 2 17.74 13.73 8.88
C ALA A 2 17.44 14.36 7.50
N GLU A 3 18.33 14.17 6.51
CA GLU A 3 18.14 14.71 5.16
C GLU A 3 17.01 14.00 4.40
N ASN A 4 16.91 12.68 4.50
CA ASN A 4 15.85 11.88 3.86
C ASN A 4 14.48 12.29 4.40
N LEU A 5 14.35 12.40 5.73
CA LEU A 5 13.11 12.85 6.36
C LEU A 5 12.71 14.26 5.90
N ARG A 6 13.68 15.18 5.76
CA ARG A 6 13.42 16.53 5.24
C ARG A 6 12.85 16.50 3.82
N ILE A 7 13.41 15.68 2.93
CA ILE A 7 12.89 15.51 1.55
C ILE A 7 11.46 14.97 1.59
N VAL A 8 11.20 13.95 2.40
CA VAL A 8 9.85 13.35 2.56
C VAL A 8 8.84 14.37 3.07
N LYS A 9 9.20 15.16 4.09
CA LYS A 9 8.36 16.26 4.62
C LYS A 9 8.01 17.27 3.54
N ASN A 10 8.99 17.71 2.75
CA ASN A 10 8.77 18.67 1.68
C ASN A 10 7.78 18.14 0.62
N VAL A 11 7.91 16.88 0.21
CA VAL A 11 6.97 16.28 -0.74
C VAL A 11 5.57 16.15 -0.13
N ALA A 12 5.46 15.79 1.15
CA ALA A 12 4.17 15.71 1.85
C ALA A 12 3.49 17.09 1.97
N ILE A 13 4.24 18.17 2.23
CA ILE A 13 3.72 19.55 2.23
C ILE A 13 3.21 19.94 0.84
N VAL A 14 3.95 19.62 -0.22
CA VAL A 14 3.47 19.86 -1.60
C VAL A 14 2.19 19.09 -1.90
N LEU A 15 2.06 17.85 -1.43
CA LEU A 15 0.83 17.06 -1.57
C LEU A 15 -0.34 17.63 -0.75
N LEU A 16 -0.06 18.27 0.38
CA LEU A 16 -1.08 18.91 1.23
C LEU A 16 -1.72 20.12 0.55
N GLU A 17 -0.98 20.80 -0.33
CA GLU A 17 -1.44 21.99 -1.06
C GLU A 17 -2.23 21.64 -2.35
N VAL A 18 -2.39 20.36 -2.67
CA VAL A 18 -3.15 19.92 -3.85
C VAL A 18 -4.62 20.33 -3.71
N PRO A 19 -5.26 20.87 -4.77
CA PRO A 19 -6.67 21.25 -4.70
C PRO A 19 -7.59 20.08 -4.33
N VAL A 20 -8.48 20.32 -3.36
CA VAL A 20 -9.47 19.35 -2.93
C VAL A 20 -10.49 19.08 -4.03
N LYS A 21 -10.66 17.81 -4.40
CA LYS A 21 -11.73 17.38 -5.32
C LYS A 21 -12.95 16.92 -4.53
N VAL A 22 -14.12 17.44 -4.87
CA VAL A 22 -15.37 17.05 -4.21
C VAL A 22 -16.09 15.98 -5.03
N ARG A 23 -16.40 14.85 -4.39
CA ARG A 23 -17.23 13.78 -4.93
C ARG A 23 -18.63 13.87 -4.34
N LYS A 24 -19.65 13.82 -5.20
CA LYS A 24 -21.05 13.73 -4.79
C LYS A 24 -21.47 12.26 -4.72
N LEU A 25 -22.15 11.88 -3.65
CA LEU A 25 -22.70 10.55 -3.43
C LEU A 25 -24.22 10.65 -3.27
N SER A 26 -24.96 10.01 -4.17
CA SER A 26 -26.41 9.87 -4.03
C SER A 26 -26.72 8.86 -2.94
N LEU A 27 -27.53 9.25 -1.97
CA LEU A 27 -27.98 8.41 -0.87
C LEU A 27 -29.34 7.78 -1.21
N SER A 28 -29.63 6.63 -0.61
CA SER A 28 -30.90 5.89 -0.82
C SER A 28 -32.15 6.70 -0.43
N ASN A 29 -32.00 7.68 0.45
CA ASN A 29 -33.07 8.59 0.86
C ASN A 29 -33.24 9.82 -0.07
N GLY A 30 -32.63 9.81 -1.26
CA GLY A 30 -32.71 10.89 -2.24
C GLY A 30 -31.83 12.11 -1.93
N LYS A 31 -31.11 12.13 -0.81
CA LYS A 31 -30.15 13.20 -0.48
C LYS A 31 -28.82 12.98 -1.19
N THR A 32 -28.02 14.04 -1.28
CA THR A 32 -26.64 13.98 -1.77
C THR A 32 -25.66 14.28 -0.64
N ALA A 33 -24.75 13.34 -0.36
CA ALA A 33 -23.59 13.61 0.47
C ALA A 33 -22.43 14.15 -0.39
N LYS A 34 -21.60 15.01 0.20
CA LYS A 34 -20.33 15.46 -0.39
C LYS A 34 -19.20 14.82 0.40
N LEU A 35 -18.33 14.12 -0.30
CA LEU A 35 -17.06 13.62 0.20
C LEU A 35 -15.94 14.36 -0.52
N ILE A 36 -14.77 14.41 0.10
CA ILE A 36 -13.58 14.93 -0.55
C ILE A 36 -12.71 13.77 -1.04
N ASN A 37 -11.84 14.08 -1.99
CA ASN A 37 -10.77 13.20 -2.43
C ASN A 37 -9.48 14.01 -2.42
N HIS A 38 -8.56 13.67 -1.52
CA HIS A 38 -7.34 14.41 -1.29
C HIS A 38 -6.24 13.46 -0.74
N PRO A 39 -4.95 13.66 -1.06
CA PRO A 39 -3.87 12.76 -0.61
C PRO A 39 -3.71 12.65 0.92
N ILE A 40 -4.05 13.71 1.67
CA ILE A 40 -3.79 13.83 3.12
C ILE A 40 -5.06 14.11 3.93
N LEU A 41 -5.81 15.17 3.59
CA LEU A 41 -7.05 15.53 4.27
C LEU A 41 -8.10 14.39 4.23
N PRO A 42 -8.90 14.21 5.30
CA PRO A 42 -9.79 13.06 5.46
C PRO A 42 -11.00 13.11 4.52
N ASP A 43 -11.36 11.98 3.90
CA ASP A 43 -12.41 11.89 2.88
C ASP A 43 -13.80 12.41 3.31
N CYS A 44 -14.11 12.35 4.61
CA CYS A 44 -15.36 12.91 5.15
C CYS A 44 -15.37 14.46 5.14
N GLY A 45 -14.22 15.09 4.95
CA GLY A 45 -14.04 16.54 5.00
C GLY A 45 -14.25 17.15 6.39
N ILE A 46 -14.24 16.32 7.45
CA ILE A 46 -14.36 16.74 8.85
C ILE A 46 -12.99 16.63 9.52
N ILE A 47 -12.55 17.72 10.13
CA ILE A 47 -11.31 17.77 10.93
C ILE A 47 -11.67 17.60 12.39
N ASN A 48 -10.91 16.75 13.08
CA ASN A 48 -10.93 16.64 14.54
C ASN A 48 -9.82 17.53 15.13
N ALA A 49 -10.24 18.52 15.93
CA ALA A 49 -9.38 19.50 16.59
C ALA A 49 -9.77 19.60 18.07
N PRO A 50 -9.56 18.54 18.88
CA PRO A 50 -10.06 18.47 20.25
C PRO A 50 -9.48 19.55 21.16
N GLU A 51 -8.34 20.14 20.80
CA GLU A 51 -7.76 21.29 21.50
C GLU A 51 -8.54 22.60 21.31
N ASP A 52 -9.34 22.72 20.25
CA ASP A 52 -10.26 23.83 20.03
C ASP A 52 -11.57 23.58 20.79
N LYS A 53 -11.71 24.22 21.95
CA LYS A 53 -12.88 24.04 22.83
C LYS A 53 -14.18 24.59 22.25
N GLU A 54 -14.11 25.55 21.33
CA GLU A 54 -15.29 26.14 20.70
C GLU A 54 -15.73 25.32 19.47
N GLN A 55 -14.76 24.81 18.72
CA GLN A 55 -15.00 24.07 17.49
C GLN A 55 -14.15 22.80 17.39
N PRO A 56 -14.44 21.77 18.22
CA PRO A 56 -13.65 20.54 18.26
C PRO A 56 -13.78 19.69 16.98
N PHE A 57 -14.83 19.94 16.19
CA PHE A 57 -15.02 19.37 14.87
C PHE A 57 -15.47 20.44 13.90
N TYR A 58 -14.85 20.48 12.71
CA TYR A 58 -15.26 21.42 11.65
C TYR A 58 -15.11 20.82 10.27
N SER A 59 -15.97 21.24 9.34
CA SER A 59 -15.85 20.84 7.95
C SER A 59 -14.97 21.81 7.17
N ILE A 60 -14.03 21.26 6.39
CA ILE A 60 -13.19 22.04 5.47
C ILE A 60 -13.99 22.63 4.31
N MET A 61 -15.18 22.08 4.02
CA MET A 61 -16.05 22.54 2.94
C MET A 61 -16.96 23.70 3.37
N SER A 62 -16.96 24.08 4.66
CA SER A 62 -17.83 25.13 5.18
C SER A 62 -17.34 26.55 4.89
N SER A 63 -16.03 26.76 4.76
CA SER A 63 -15.43 28.07 4.45
C SER A 63 -13.96 27.92 4.04
N ASP A 64 -13.43 28.91 3.33
CA ASP A 64 -12.00 28.98 3.00
C ASP A 64 -11.14 29.07 4.27
N ALA A 65 -11.63 29.77 5.31
CA ALA A 65 -10.95 29.83 6.60
C ALA A 65 -10.79 28.46 7.25
N ASN A 66 -11.82 27.60 7.21
CA ASN A 66 -11.74 26.23 7.71
C ASN A 66 -10.76 25.38 6.91
N MET A 67 -10.71 25.57 5.57
CA MET A 67 -9.73 24.91 4.72
C MET A 67 -8.29 25.31 5.10
N GLN A 68 -8.03 26.62 5.23
CA GLN A 68 -6.70 27.11 5.61
C GLN A 68 -6.29 26.64 7.01
N LYS A 69 -7.23 26.63 7.96
CA LYS A 69 -7.01 26.07 9.31
C LYS A 69 -6.65 24.58 9.25
N ALA A 70 -7.31 23.79 8.40
CA ALA A 70 -6.98 22.38 8.20
C ALA A 70 -5.59 22.17 7.58
N ILE A 71 -5.25 22.95 6.55
CA ILE A 71 -3.92 22.92 5.92
C ILE A 71 -2.84 23.24 6.95
N GLN A 72 -2.99 24.32 7.72
CA GLN A 72 -2.00 24.68 8.74
C GLN A 72 -1.84 23.60 9.81
N ARG A 73 -2.95 22.96 10.24
CA ARG A 73 -2.92 21.85 11.20
C ARG A 73 -2.13 20.66 10.66
N TYR A 74 -2.46 20.18 9.46
CA TYR A 74 -1.77 19.02 8.88
C TYR A 74 -0.32 19.33 8.50
N LYS A 75 -0.01 20.57 8.12
CA LYS A 75 1.37 21.03 7.93
C LYS A 75 2.16 20.91 9.23
N GLY A 76 1.59 21.33 10.36
CA GLY A 76 2.18 21.14 11.68
C GLY A 76 2.49 19.67 11.97
N PHE A 77 1.54 18.76 11.74
CA PHE A 77 1.77 17.31 11.91
C PHE A 77 2.94 16.78 11.05
N ILE A 78 3.07 17.26 9.80
CA ILE A 78 4.18 16.88 8.92
C ILE A 78 5.51 17.46 9.43
N GLU A 79 5.52 18.72 9.87
CA GLU A 79 6.71 19.40 10.38
C GLU A 79 7.20 18.78 11.69
N GLU A 80 6.30 18.35 12.56
CA GLU A 80 6.59 17.71 13.86
C GLU A 80 6.94 16.22 13.73
N ALA A 81 6.62 15.55 12.62
CA ALA A 81 6.88 14.13 12.44
C ALA A 81 8.37 13.77 12.63
N GLU A 82 8.66 12.81 13.50
CA GLU A 82 10.04 12.43 13.84
C GLU A 82 10.64 11.36 12.92
N ASN A 83 9.80 10.68 12.14
CA ASN A 83 10.19 9.60 11.24
C ASN A 83 9.28 9.55 9.99
N ILE A 84 9.69 8.75 9.01
CA ILE A 84 8.98 8.63 7.72
C ILE A 84 7.61 7.95 7.91
N ASP A 85 7.52 6.97 8.82
CA ASP A 85 6.27 6.24 9.08
C ASP A 85 5.15 7.15 9.56
N ALA A 86 5.45 8.09 10.46
CA ALA A 86 4.50 9.09 10.94
C ALA A 86 3.93 9.93 9.78
N ILE A 87 4.74 10.24 8.77
CA ILE A 87 4.27 10.95 7.56
C ILE A 87 3.39 10.04 6.71
N PHE A 88 3.77 8.76 6.51
CA PHE A 88 2.94 7.80 5.77
C PHE A 88 1.58 7.55 6.42
N LEU A 89 1.49 7.64 7.75
CA LEU A 89 0.22 7.56 8.47
C LEU A 89 -0.71 8.73 8.17
N LEU A 90 -0.17 9.90 7.82
CA LEU A 90 -0.95 11.08 7.37
C LEU A 90 -1.42 10.97 5.92
N ILE A 91 -0.72 10.19 5.08
CA ILE A 91 -1.14 9.96 3.70
C ILE A 91 -2.29 8.95 3.67
N ASN A 92 -3.40 9.33 3.03
CA ASN A 92 -4.54 8.44 2.80
C ASN A 92 -4.09 7.20 2.02
N ARG A 93 -4.55 6.01 2.46
CA ARG A 93 -4.11 4.70 1.93
C ARG A 93 -4.04 4.60 0.40
N PRO A 94 -5.02 5.09 -0.39
CA PRO A 94 -4.97 4.99 -1.84
C PRO A 94 -3.77 5.67 -2.50
N TYR A 95 -3.14 6.64 -1.81
CA TYR A 95 -2.07 7.48 -2.31
C TYR A 95 -0.67 7.04 -1.84
N ARG A 96 -0.55 6.12 -0.88
CA ARG A 96 0.74 5.79 -0.25
C ARG A 96 1.79 5.25 -1.23
N LEU A 97 1.41 4.36 -2.15
CA LEU A 97 2.33 3.85 -3.18
C LEU A 97 2.77 4.95 -4.17
N GLN A 98 1.88 5.88 -4.50
CA GLN A 98 2.21 7.03 -5.34
C GLN A 98 3.13 8.00 -4.60
N PHE A 99 2.92 8.20 -3.30
CA PHE A 99 3.82 8.98 -2.46
C PHE A 99 5.22 8.36 -2.43
N LEU A 100 5.31 7.03 -2.28
CA LEU A 100 6.59 6.32 -2.39
C LEU A 100 7.28 6.58 -3.75
N GLU A 101 6.53 6.62 -4.87
CA GLU A 101 7.08 6.94 -6.19
C GLU A 101 7.80 8.29 -6.22
N LEU A 102 7.26 9.29 -5.51
CA LEU A 102 7.80 10.64 -5.45
C LEU A 102 9.07 10.74 -4.58
N ILE A 103 9.14 9.95 -3.50
CA ILE A 103 10.21 10.07 -2.50
C ILE A 103 11.33 9.02 -2.65
N GLN A 104 11.11 7.91 -3.36
CA GLN A 104 12.00 6.74 -3.36
C GLN A 104 13.47 7.03 -3.72
N ARG A 105 13.74 8.09 -4.48
CA ARG A 105 15.12 8.50 -4.83
C ARG A 105 15.93 8.98 -3.63
N GLY A 106 15.27 9.42 -2.57
CA GLY A 106 15.90 9.86 -1.32
C GLY A 106 16.00 8.76 -0.27
N LEU A 107 15.58 7.52 -0.57
CA LEU A 107 15.60 6.42 0.38
C LEU A 107 16.83 5.54 0.16
N SER A 108 17.43 5.09 1.26
CA SER A 108 18.39 3.98 1.23
C SER A 108 17.70 2.67 0.80
N PRO A 109 18.46 1.66 0.33
CA PRO A 109 17.89 0.35 0.01
C PRO A 109 17.14 -0.31 1.17
N ASP A 110 17.59 -0.09 2.41
CA ASP A 110 16.95 -0.64 3.61
C ASP A 110 15.62 0.06 3.89
N GLU A 111 15.62 1.41 3.99
CA GLU A 111 14.40 2.23 4.15
C GLU A 111 13.39 1.94 3.02
N MET A 112 13.86 1.75 1.79
CA MET A 112 13.02 1.40 0.65
C MET A 112 12.34 0.03 0.84
N GLY A 113 13.06 -0.97 1.37
CA GLY A 113 12.49 -2.31 1.57
C GLY A 113 11.48 -2.34 2.71
N GLU A 114 11.79 -1.72 3.85
CA GLU A 114 10.88 -1.68 5.01
C GLU A 114 9.56 -1.01 4.63
N LEU A 115 9.63 0.17 4.00
CA LEU A 115 8.45 0.89 3.55
C LEU A 115 7.70 0.14 2.46
N LEU A 116 8.39 -0.44 1.47
CA LEU A 116 7.73 -1.15 0.39
C LEU A 116 6.99 -2.41 0.88
N ALA A 117 7.58 -3.17 1.81
CA ALA A 117 6.94 -4.35 2.41
C ALA A 117 5.69 -3.94 3.19
N TYR A 118 5.80 -2.93 4.06
CA TYR A 118 4.67 -2.39 4.81
C TYR A 118 3.54 -1.92 3.89
N LEU A 119 3.85 -1.13 2.86
CA LEU A 119 2.85 -0.58 1.94
C LEU A 119 2.24 -1.64 1.02
N TRP A 120 2.99 -2.68 0.66
CA TRP A 120 2.46 -3.80 -0.08
C TRP A 120 1.35 -4.49 0.72
N VAL A 121 1.61 -4.76 2.00
CA VAL A 121 0.63 -5.38 2.91
C VAL A 121 -0.52 -4.42 3.20
N ASP A 122 -0.28 -3.16 3.55
CA ASP A 122 -1.33 -2.17 3.87
C ASP A 122 -2.28 -1.89 2.68
N SER A 123 -1.81 -2.06 1.44
CA SER A 123 -2.64 -1.93 0.25
C SER A 123 -3.70 -3.04 0.16
N GLU A 124 -4.97 -2.66 -0.06
CA GLU A 124 -6.07 -3.62 -0.21
C GLU A 124 -5.92 -4.49 -1.47
N ASN A 125 -5.29 -3.96 -2.53
CA ASN A 125 -5.11 -4.65 -3.80
C ASN A 125 -3.86 -4.14 -4.54
N PRO A 126 -2.65 -4.43 -4.03
CA PRO A 126 -1.39 -3.88 -4.57
C PRO A 126 -1.15 -4.31 -6.02
N ASN A 127 -1.64 -5.49 -6.41
CA ASN A 127 -1.58 -6.00 -7.77
C ASN A 127 -2.41 -5.19 -8.79
N ASN A 128 -3.32 -4.32 -8.33
CA ASN A 128 -4.11 -3.41 -9.16
C ASN A 128 -4.01 -1.95 -8.67
N SER A 129 -2.89 -1.59 -8.04
CA SER A 129 -2.67 -0.22 -7.57
C SER A 129 -2.49 0.77 -8.73
N ALA A 130 -2.54 2.07 -8.42
CA ALA A 130 -2.23 3.11 -9.40
C ALA A 130 -0.76 3.08 -9.87
N VAL A 131 0.16 2.56 -9.05
CA VAL A 131 1.54 2.29 -9.46
C VAL A 131 1.59 0.96 -10.22
N SER A 132 2.20 0.98 -11.40
CA SER A 132 2.23 -0.20 -12.26
C SER A 132 3.01 -1.36 -11.63
N LEU A 133 2.54 -2.60 -11.84
CA LEU A 133 3.23 -3.79 -11.35
C LEU A 133 4.70 -3.90 -11.82
N PRO A 134 5.06 -3.57 -13.08
CA PRO A 134 6.47 -3.49 -13.48
C PRO A 134 7.30 -2.49 -12.68
N THR A 135 6.72 -1.36 -12.28
CA THR A 135 7.39 -0.38 -11.40
C THR A 135 7.61 -0.97 -10.00
N LEU A 136 6.59 -1.57 -9.41
CA LEU A 136 6.69 -2.23 -8.10
C LEU A 136 7.76 -3.33 -8.11
N ILE A 137 7.80 -4.18 -9.14
CA ILE A 137 8.85 -5.22 -9.31
C ILE A 137 10.25 -4.59 -9.36
N LYS A 138 10.43 -3.46 -10.06
CA LYS A 138 11.73 -2.76 -10.08
C LYS A 138 12.13 -2.26 -8.70
N TRP A 139 11.17 -1.82 -7.88
CA TRP A 139 11.43 -1.39 -6.51
C TRP A 139 11.81 -2.55 -5.60
N PHE A 140 11.06 -3.65 -5.63
CA PHE A 140 11.43 -4.87 -4.89
C PHE A 140 12.84 -5.36 -5.21
N LYS A 141 13.27 -5.25 -6.48
CA LYS A 141 14.63 -5.62 -6.89
C LYS A 141 15.72 -4.65 -6.46
N LYS A 142 15.37 -3.38 -6.17
CA LYS A 142 16.31 -2.34 -5.74
C LYS A 142 16.43 -2.25 -4.23
N ALA A 143 15.37 -2.61 -3.52
CA ALA A 143 15.36 -2.69 -2.07
C ALA A 143 16.34 -3.77 -1.57
N SER A 144 16.79 -3.60 -0.34
CA SER A 144 17.54 -4.62 0.38
C SER A 144 16.64 -5.83 0.64
N LYS A 145 17.12 -7.03 0.30
CA LYS A 145 16.34 -8.26 0.44
C LYS A 145 15.99 -8.54 1.90
N GLN A 146 16.91 -8.22 2.81
CA GLN A 146 16.77 -8.42 4.24
C GLN A 146 15.75 -7.45 4.84
N SER A 147 15.64 -6.23 4.31
CA SER A 147 14.72 -5.23 4.86
C SER A 147 13.28 -5.36 4.32
N LEU A 148 13.08 -6.18 3.29
CA LEU A 148 11.76 -6.53 2.75
C LEU A 148 10.98 -7.53 3.61
N MET A 149 11.61 -8.12 4.63
CA MET A 149 11.06 -9.21 5.44
C MET A 149 11.44 -8.97 6.89
N ASP A 150 10.53 -9.24 7.82
CA ASP A 150 10.91 -9.26 9.24
C ASP A 150 11.84 -10.45 9.57
N ALA A 151 12.29 -10.53 10.82
CA ALA A 151 13.23 -11.57 11.24
C ALA A 151 12.67 -12.99 11.10
N GLU A 152 11.37 -13.19 11.36
CA GLU A 152 10.71 -14.50 11.26
C GLU A 152 10.46 -14.88 9.81
N GLU A 153 9.98 -13.93 9.00
CA GLU A 153 9.79 -14.06 7.56
C GLU A 153 11.11 -14.39 6.86
N LEU A 154 12.19 -13.68 7.19
CA LEU A 154 13.51 -13.92 6.62
C LEU A 154 14.06 -15.30 7.02
N ALA A 155 13.91 -15.70 8.30
CA ALA A 155 14.32 -17.02 8.77
C ALA A 155 13.57 -18.14 8.04
N TYR A 156 12.25 -17.99 7.90
CA TYR A 156 11.43 -18.94 7.16
C TYR A 156 11.81 -19.00 5.68
N TYR A 157 11.96 -17.84 5.02
CA TYR A 157 12.42 -17.76 3.63
C TYR A 157 13.77 -18.46 3.42
N ASN A 158 14.72 -18.29 4.34
CA ASN A 158 16.03 -18.93 4.26
C ASN A 158 15.94 -20.46 4.44
N SER A 159 14.95 -20.95 5.19
CA SER A 159 14.70 -22.38 5.39
C SER A 159 14.05 -23.07 4.17
N LEU A 160 13.48 -22.31 3.24
CA LEU A 160 12.87 -22.87 2.03
C LEU A 160 13.92 -23.62 1.18
N PRO A 161 13.54 -24.74 0.55
CA PRO A 161 14.41 -25.42 -0.40
C PRO A 161 14.69 -24.53 -1.62
N ASP A 162 15.68 -24.90 -2.43
CA ASP A 162 16.04 -24.10 -3.62
C ASP A 162 14.92 -24.06 -4.66
N GLU A 163 14.09 -25.11 -4.71
CA GLU A 163 12.89 -25.19 -5.53
C GLU A 163 11.71 -25.65 -4.68
N PHE A 164 10.55 -24.99 -4.84
CA PHE A 164 9.32 -25.31 -4.11
C PHE A 164 8.09 -24.98 -4.94
N THR A 165 6.95 -25.58 -4.59
CA THR A 165 5.68 -25.32 -5.25
C THR A 165 5.04 -24.05 -4.70
N VAL A 166 4.46 -23.27 -5.61
CA VAL A 166 3.65 -22.10 -5.27
C VAL A 166 2.28 -22.19 -5.91
N TYR A 167 1.30 -21.53 -5.30
CA TYR A 167 -0.09 -21.51 -5.74
C TYR A 167 -0.58 -20.06 -5.87
N ARG A 168 -1.53 -19.81 -6.78
CA ARG A 168 -2.21 -18.51 -6.87
C ARG A 168 -3.66 -18.71 -7.25
N GLY A 169 -4.55 -18.21 -6.39
CA GLY A 169 -5.97 -18.12 -6.71
C GLY A 169 -6.26 -17.03 -7.73
N ILE A 170 -6.98 -17.39 -8.79
CA ILE A 170 -7.46 -16.48 -9.83
C ILE A 170 -8.99 -16.47 -9.80
N GLY A 171 -9.56 -15.46 -9.14
CA GLY A 171 -10.99 -15.15 -9.20
C GLY A 171 -11.33 -14.00 -10.17
N SER A 172 -12.60 -13.66 -10.30
CA SER A 172 -13.12 -12.68 -11.28
C SER A 172 -12.55 -11.26 -11.19
N LYS A 173 -12.12 -10.82 -10.00
CA LYS A 173 -11.50 -9.50 -9.77
C LYS A 173 -9.97 -9.54 -9.72
N THR A 174 -9.36 -10.68 -10.02
CA THR A 174 -7.91 -10.90 -9.84
C THR A 174 -7.12 -10.40 -11.03
N ASN A 175 -6.00 -9.72 -10.78
CA ASN A 175 -5.01 -9.47 -11.82
C ASN A 175 -4.32 -10.79 -12.19
N LYS A 176 -4.58 -11.31 -13.39
CA LYS A 176 -3.98 -12.55 -13.90
C LYS A 176 -2.46 -12.49 -14.03
N LYS A 177 -1.86 -11.29 -14.06
CA LYS A 177 -0.41 -11.06 -14.12
C LYS A 177 0.21 -10.71 -12.77
N GLY A 178 -0.56 -10.77 -11.69
CA GLY A 178 -0.08 -10.43 -10.35
C GLY A 178 1.08 -11.31 -9.89
N ILE A 179 1.87 -10.78 -8.95
CA ILE A 179 3.10 -11.42 -8.44
C ILE A 179 2.93 -12.09 -7.06
N SER A 180 1.77 -11.96 -6.44
CA SER A 180 1.43 -12.56 -5.15
C SER A 180 1.01 -14.04 -5.28
N TYR A 181 1.90 -14.95 -4.96
CA TYR A 181 1.61 -16.39 -4.85
C TYR A 181 1.61 -16.78 -3.37
N THR A 182 1.16 -17.98 -3.03
CA THR A 182 1.17 -18.51 -1.66
C THR A 182 1.75 -19.92 -1.65
N LEU A 183 2.33 -20.32 -0.52
CA LEU A 183 2.73 -21.70 -0.26
C LEU A 183 1.55 -22.59 0.13
N SER A 184 0.39 -22.01 0.47
CA SER A 184 -0.81 -22.74 0.89
C SER A 184 -1.80 -22.91 -0.27
N LEU A 185 -2.03 -24.15 -0.69
CA LEU A 185 -3.06 -24.48 -1.67
C LEU A 185 -4.45 -24.03 -1.20
N GLU A 186 -4.79 -24.28 0.08
CA GLU A 186 -6.06 -23.89 0.68
C GLU A 186 -6.29 -22.37 0.56
N LYS A 187 -5.27 -21.55 0.84
CA LYS A 187 -5.39 -20.09 0.67
C LYS A 187 -5.57 -19.71 -0.79
N ALA A 188 -4.88 -20.36 -1.72
CA ALA A 188 -5.08 -20.11 -3.14
C ALA A 188 -6.50 -20.46 -3.61
N GLU A 189 -7.08 -21.58 -3.15
CA GLU A 189 -8.46 -21.96 -3.43
C GLU A 189 -9.45 -20.95 -2.85
N TRP A 190 -9.21 -20.48 -1.62
CA TRP A 190 -10.02 -19.44 -1.01
C TRP A 190 -9.99 -18.14 -1.82
N PHE A 191 -8.80 -17.68 -2.25
CA PHE A 191 -8.67 -16.48 -3.09
C PHE A 191 -9.34 -16.63 -4.45
N ALA A 192 -9.27 -17.82 -5.06
CA ALA A 192 -9.94 -18.09 -6.33
C ALA A 192 -11.47 -17.92 -6.21
N ASN A 193 -12.03 -18.32 -5.07
CA ASN A 193 -13.49 -18.45 -4.89
C ASN A 193 -14.14 -17.35 -4.03
N ARG A 194 -13.35 -16.44 -3.43
CA ARG A 194 -13.83 -15.46 -2.42
C ARG A 194 -14.97 -14.55 -2.90
N PHE A 195 -15.02 -14.22 -4.20
CA PHE A 195 -16.04 -13.33 -4.75
C PHE A 195 -17.11 -14.07 -5.57
N GLN A 196 -16.70 -15.13 -6.27
CA GLN A 196 -17.52 -15.97 -7.15
C GLN A 196 -16.92 -17.38 -7.14
N GLN A 197 -17.75 -18.40 -7.27
CA GLN A 197 -17.35 -19.82 -7.18
C GLN A 197 -16.95 -20.42 -8.54
N ASP A 198 -16.27 -19.63 -9.39
CA ASP A 198 -15.86 -20.00 -10.76
C ASP A 198 -14.37 -19.72 -11.02
N GLY A 199 -13.61 -19.44 -9.96
CA GLY A 199 -12.18 -19.21 -10.03
C GLY A 199 -11.37 -20.48 -10.32
N TYR A 200 -10.06 -20.32 -10.45
CA TYR A 200 -9.13 -21.44 -10.60
C TYR A 200 -7.79 -21.16 -9.91
N VAL A 201 -7.04 -22.21 -9.62
CA VAL A 201 -5.70 -22.11 -9.05
C VAL A 201 -4.65 -22.28 -10.15
N LEU A 202 -3.66 -21.40 -10.15
CA LEU A 202 -2.40 -21.63 -10.86
C LEU A 202 -1.40 -22.27 -9.92
N THR A 203 -0.62 -23.23 -10.42
CA THR A 203 0.51 -23.83 -9.69
C THR A 203 1.72 -23.99 -10.57
N GLY A 204 2.90 -23.99 -9.96
CA GLY A 204 4.17 -24.25 -10.62
C GLY A 204 5.32 -24.25 -9.63
N THR A 205 6.54 -24.41 -10.14
CA THR A 205 7.76 -24.50 -9.33
C THR A 205 8.48 -23.15 -9.31
N ALA A 206 8.61 -22.56 -8.13
CA ALA A 206 9.41 -21.37 -7.90
C ALA A 206 10.85 -21.75 -7.51
N LYS A 207 11.82 -20.92 -7.91
CA LYS A 207 13.20 -21.01 -7.42
C LYS A 207 13.43 -19.94 -6.36
N LYS A 208 14.00 -20.30 -5.22
CA LYS A 208 14.26 -19.38 -4.09
C LYS A 208 14.96 -18.09 -4.54
N LYS A 209 15.97 -18.21 -5.41
CA LYS A 209 16.74 -17.07 -5.95
C LYS A 209 15.93 -16.04 -6.77
N ASP A 210 14.77 -16.43 -7.30
CA ASP A 210 13.91 -15.56 -8.13
C ASP A 210 12.77 -14.90 -7.33
N VAL A 211 12.64 -15.23 -6.03
CA VAL A 211 11.67 -14.62 -5.11
C VAL A 211 12.08 -13.18 -4.81
N LEU A 212 11.11 -12.26 -4.87
CA LEU A 212 11.26 -10.85 -4.50
C LEU A 212 11.18 -10.67 -2.98
N ALA A 213 10.17 -11.24 -2.32
CA ALA A 213 10.00 -11.26 -0.87
C ALA A 213 9.11 -12.44 -0.45
N TYR A 214 9.21 -12.84 0.82
CA TYR A 214 8.24 -13.70 1.49
C TYR A 214 7.55 -12.87 2.58
N LEU A 215 6.23 -12.74 2.54
CA LEU A 215 5.46 -11.93 3.47
C LEU A 215 4.40 -12.80 4.15
N ASN A 216 4.32 -12.73 5.48
CA ASN A 216 3.42 -13.56 6.27
C ASN A 216 2.69 -12.80 7.38
N GLY A 217 2.79 -11.47 7.45
CA GLY A 217 2.03 -10.66 8.43
C GLY A 217 0.50 -10.80 8.39
N ARG A 218 -0.08 -11.43 7.35
CA ARG A 218 -1.51 -11.80 7.25
C ARG A 218 -1.76 -13.32 7.29
N GLU A 219 -0.75 -14.08 7.72
CA GLU A 219 -0.70 -15.53 7.71
C GLU A 219 -0.87 -16.13 6.31
N GLU A 220 -0.63 -15.35 5.25
CA GLU A 220 -0.91 -15.73 3.84
C GLU A 220 0.18 -16.59 3.21
N GLN A 221 1.33 -16.74 3.87
CA GLN A 221 2.53 -17.39 3.33
C GLN A 221 2.85 -16.88 1.91
N GLU A 222 2.79 -15.55 1.73
CA GLU A 222 2.85 -14.88 0.43
C GLU A 222 4.27 -14.92 -0.13
N ILE A 223 4.41 -15.42 -1.36
CA ILE A 223 5.63 -15.39 -2.16
C ILE A 223 5.44 -14.37 -3.26
N LEU A 224 6.21 -13.28 -3.20
CA LEU A 224 6.26 -12.30 -4.28
C LEU A 224 7.23 -12.78 -5.36
N ILE A 225 6.72 -13.12 -6.55
CA ILE A 225 7.53 -13.62 -7.66
C ILE A 225 6.89 -13.25 -9.01
N GLU A 226 7.72 -12.90 -9.99
CA GLU A 226 7.22 -12.63 -11.35
C GLU A 226 6.70 -13.93 -11.98
N PRO A 227 5.49 -13.97 -12.59
CA PRO A 227 4.93 -15.19 -13.19
C PRO A 227 5.86 -15.89 -14.19
N LYS A 228 6.64 -15.11 -14.97
CA LYS A 228 7.61 -15.64 -15.95
C LYS A 228 8.81 -16.37 -15.33
N LYS A 229 8.97 -16.31 -14.00
CA LYS A 229 10.04 -16.97 -13.24
C LYS A 229 9.58 -18.29 -12.61
N ILE A 230 8.28 -18.61 -12.70
CA ILE A 230 7.73 -19.88 -12.21
C ILE A 230 7.78 -20.89 -13.35
N ALA A 231 8.47 -22.01 -13.11
CA ALA A 231 8.56 -23.11 -14.07
C ALA A 231 7.26 -23.94 -14.07
N SER A 232 6.89 -24.45 -15.24
CA SER A 232 5.71 -25.31 -15.42
C SER A 232 4.42 -24.70 -14.85
N LEU A 233 4.27 -23.37 -14.92
CA LEU A 233 3.07 -22.67 -14.45
C LEU A 233 1.85 -23.10 -15.27
N HIS A 234 0.90 -23.78 -14.64
CA HIS A 234 -0.32 -24.27 -15.27
C HIS A 234 -1.52 -24.08 -14.35
N LYS A 235 -2.72 -24.17 -14.93
CA LYS A 235 -3.98 -24.22 -14.19
C LYS A 235 -4.16 -25.63 -13.64
N MET A 236 -4.45 -25.73 -12.34
CA MET A 236 -4.94 -26.96 -11.69
C MET A 236 -6.38 -27.25 -12.10
#